data_AF-A0A2V1CJC6-F1
#
_entry.id   AF-A0A2V1CJC6-F1
#
_cell.length_a   1.000
_cell.length_b   1.000
_cell.length_c   1.000
_cell.angle_alpha   90.00
_cell.angle_beta   90.00
_cell.angle_gamma   90.00
#
_symmetry.space_group_name_H-M   'P 1'
#
loop_
_entity.id
_entity.type
_entity.pdbx_description
1 polymer ?
#
loop_
_entity_poly.entity_id
_entity_poly.type
_entity_poly.pdbx_seq_one_letter_code
_entity_poly.pdbx_strand_id
1 'polypeptide(L)'
;VTLLVGSKRKEFMVHKNLICRASDFFKSAFVGDFQEGQSGTISLAEDNPGAVSLFVDWIYQGVVPAGNTEEYLQNLYDLYLLSDKLCLAEWKDRTMD
;
A
#
# COMPACT_ATOMS: atom_id res chain seq x y z
N VAL A 1 -11.95 -2.16 -1.89
CA VAL A 1 -11.05 -2.76 -2.89
C VAL A 1 -10.19 -3.79 -2.20
N THR A 2 -9.73 -4.78 -2.95
CA THR A 2 -8.96 -5.90 -2.43
C THR A 2 -7.54 -5.86 -3.01
N LEU A 3 -6.52 -5.89 -2.15
CA LEU A 3 -5.13 -6.06 -2.55
C LEU A 3 -4.72 -7.50 -2.29
N LEU A 4 -4.22 -8.20 -3.31
CA LEU A 4 -3.67 -9.55 -3.19
C LEU A 4 -2.15 -9.44 -3.16
N VAL A 5 -1.52 -9.70 -2.01
CA VAL A 5 -0.11 -9.36 -1.79
C VAL A 5 0.76 -10.60 -1.58
N GLY A 6 1.93 -10.59 -2.21
CA GLY A 6 2.95 -11.62 -2.11
C GLY A 6 2.58 -12.94 -2.79
N SER A 7 3.50 -13.90 -2.76
CA SER A 7 3.33 -15.19 -3.42
C SER A 7 2.17 -16.02 -2.85
N LYS A 8 1.82 -15.79 -1.57
CA LYS A 8 0.67 -16.43 -0.90
C LYS A 8 -0.66 -15.71 -1.18
N ARG A 9 -0.66 -14.62 -1.95
CA ARG A 9 -1.84 -13.80 -2.27
C ARG A 9 -2.64 -13.43 -1.03
N LYS A 10 -1.95 -12.90 -0.02
CA LYS A 10 -2.62 -12.44 1.20
C LYS A 10 -3.56 -11.29 0.86
N GLU A 11 -4.80 -11.39 1.29
CA GLU A 11 -5.85 -10.44 0.94
C GLU A 11 -5.89 -9.29 1.96
N PHE A 12 -5.89 -8.05 1.46
CA PHE A 12 -6.10 -6.84 2.25
C PHE A 12 -7.31 -6.09 1.72
N MET A 13 -8.33 -5.91 2.54
CA MET A 13 -9.52 -5.15 2.20
C MET A 13 -9.35 -3.70 2.64
N VAL A 14 -9.36 -2.78 1.69
CA VAL A 14 -9.14 -1.35 1.94
C VAL A 14 -10.26 -0.52 1.31
N HIS A 15 -10.65 0.58 1.94
CA HIS A 15 -11.65 1.48 1.36
C HIS A 15 -11.11 2.17 0.10
N LYS A 16 -11.87 2.09 -1.01
CA LYS A 16 -11.51 2.65 -2.32
C LYS A 16 -11.11 4.13 -2.22
N ASN A 17 -11.91 4.92 -1.49
CA ASN A 17 -11.67 6.36 -1.37
C ASN A 17 -10.38 6.68 -0.61
N LEU A 18 -10.03 5.90 0.41
CA LEU A 18 -8.82 6.14 1.20
C LEU A 18 -7.57 5.81 0.40
N ILE A 19 -7.55 4.63 -0.24
CA ILE A 19 -6.38 4.19 -1.01
C ILE A 19 -6.17 5.03 -2.28
N CYS A 20 -7.24 5.47 -2.95
CA CYS A 20 -7.14 6.38 -4.10
C CYS A 20 -6.75 7.80 -3.68
N ARG A 21 -7.04 8.23 -2.45
CA ARG A 21 -6.57 9.52 -1.94
C ARG A 21 -5.09 9.48 -1.58
N ALA A 22 -4.63 8.34 -1.07
CA ALA A 22 -3.24 8.13 -0.68
C ALA A 22 -2.28 7.95 -1.87
N SER A 23 -2.78 7.53 -3.03
CA SER A 23 -1.96 7.09 -4.16
C SER A 23 -2.64 7.36 -5.50
N ASP A 24 -1.95 8.11 -6.36
CA ASP A 24 -2.41 8.33 -7.73
C ASP A 24 -2.34 7.05 -8.58
N PHE A 25 -1.48 6.09 -8.24
CA PHE A 25 -1.46 4.76 -8.87
C PHE A 25 -2.81 4.07 -8.67
N PHE A 26 -3.27 3.96 -7.42
CA PHE A 26 -4.55 3.32 -7.12
C PHE A 26 -5.72 4.12 -7.67
N LYS A 27 -5.66 5.45 -7.61
CA LYS A 27 -6.67 6.31 -8.23
C LYS A 27 -6.80 6.03 -9.72
N SER A 28 -5.69 5.97 -10.44
CA SER A 28 -5.68 5.70 -11.89
C SER A 28 -6.16 4.27 -12.20
N ALA A 29 -5.70 3.28 -11.44
CA ALA A 29 -6.10 1.88 -11.61
C ALA A 29 -7.60 1.66 -11.37
N PHE A 30 -8.20 2.39 -10.42
CA PHE A 30 -9.58 2.18 -10.00
C PHE A 30 -10.62 3.14 -10.59
N VAL A 31 -10.18 4.26 -11.16
CA VAL A 31 -11.04 5.25 -11.84
C VAL A 31 -10.96 5.12 -13.37
N GLY A 32 -9.87 4.55 -13.90
CA GLY A 32 -9.74 4.28 -15.34
C GLY A 32 -10.56 3.07 -15.81
N ASP A 33 -10.53 2.84 -17.13
CA ASP A 33 -11.19 1.73 -17.83
C ASP A 33 -10.49 0.36 -17.65
N PHE A 34 -9.52 0.27 -16.74
CA PHE A 34 -8.75 -0.95 -16.51
C PHE A 34 -9.60 -2.03 -15.80
N GLN A 35 -9.20 -3.30 -15.97
CA GLN A 35 -9.91 -4.44 -15.38
C GLN A 35 -9.97 -4.34 -13.84
N GLU A 36 -8.98 -3.71 -13.23
CA GLU A 36 -8.87 -3.42 -11.81
C GLU A 36 -9.99 -2.50 -11.32
N GLY A 37 -10.44 -1.54 -12.15
CA GLY A 37 -11.57 -0.66 -11.86
C GLY A 37 -12.92 -1.40 -11.81
N GLN A 38 -13.07 -2.44 -12.65
CA GLN A 38 -14.27 -3.28 -12.71
C GLN A 38 -14.27 -4.40 -11.66
N SER A 39 -13.12 -5.04 -11.45
CA SER A 39 -12.93 -6.13 -10.48
C SER A 39 -12.78 -5.63 -9.04
N GLY A 40 -12.33 -4.37 -8.87
CA GLY A 40 -12.05 -3.80 -7.55
C GLY A 40 -10.88 -4.48 -6.82
N THR A 41 -10.05 -5.22 -7.56
CA THR A 41 -8.97 -6.06 -7.04
C THR A 41 -7.66 -5.76 -7.76
N ILE A 42 -6.57 -5.61 -7.01
CA ILE A 42 -5.20 -5.41 -7.53
C ILE A 42 -4.28 -6.48 -6.95
N SER A 43 -3.42 -7.06 -7.79
CA SER A 43 -2.43 -8.05 -7.39
C SER A 43 -1.03 -7.43 -7.29
N LEU A 44 -0.44 -7.53 -6.12
CA LEU A 44 0.91 -7.09 -5.74
C LEU A 44 1.75 -8.34 -5.39
N ALA A 45 1.98 -9.21 -6.39
CA ALA A 45 2.50 -10.56 -6.16
C ALA A 45 3.98 -10.59 -5.70
N GLU A 46 4.74 -9.56 -6.03
CA GLU A 46 6.17 -9.44 -5.70
C GLU A 46 6.39 -8.65 -4.40
N ASP A 47 5.37 -7.98 -3.89
CA ASP A 47 5.48 -7.06 -2.77
C ASP A 47 5.32 -7.78 -1.42
N ASN A 48 6.00 -7.27 -0.39
CA ASN A 48 5.97 -7.87 0.94
C ASN A 48 4.63 -7.58 1.64
N PRO A 49 3.90 -8.61 2.14
CA PRO A 49 2.65 -8.42 2.88
C PRO A 49 2.81 -7.60 4.17
N GLY A 50 3.98 -7.64 4.82
CA GLY A 50 4.26 -6.81 6.00
C GLY A 50 4.33 -5.32 5.66
N ALA A 51 5.00 -4.98 4.55
CA ALA A 51 5.05 -3.62 4.02
C ALA A 51 3.66 -3.09 3.66
N VAL A 52 2.85 -3.90 2.95
CA VAL A 52 1.47 -3.50 2.62
C VAL A 52 0.60 -3.38 3.87
N SER A 53 0.82 -4.20 4.91
CA SER A 53 0.13 -4.03 6.19
C SER A 53 0.41 -2.67 6.81
N LEU A 54 1.69 -2.27 6.89
CA LEU A 54 2.10 -0.97 7.40
C LEU A 54 1.53 0.20 6.56
N PHE A 55 1.49 0.03 5.24
CA PHE A 55 0.86 1.00 4.33
C PHE A 55 -0.64 1.15 4.62
N VAL A 56 -1.36 0.03 4.78
CA VAL A 56 -2.79 0.04 5.07
C VAL A 56 -3.04 0.69 6.43
N ASP A 57 -2.27 0.36 7.46
CA ASP A 57 -2.33 1.02 8.76
C ASP A 57 -2.13 2.52 8.64
N TRP A 58 -1.12 2.97 7.88
CA TRP A 58 -0.89 4.38 7.64
C TRP A 58 -2.05 5.08 6.93
N ILE A 59 -2.68 4.44 5.95
CA ILE A 59 -3.84 5.03 5.26
C ILE A 59 -5.00 5.30 6.24
N TYR A 60 -5.21 4.43 7.22
CA TYR A 60 -6.29 4.59 8.20
C TYR A 60 -5.92 5.50 9.37
N GLN A 61 -4.68 5.43 9.84
CA GLN A 61 -4.24 6.11 11.07
C GLN A 61 -3.53 7.45 10.80
N GLY A 62 -3.04 7.66 9.57
CA GLY A 62 -2.20 8.80 9.18
C GLY A 62 -0.74 8.72 9.66
N VAL A 63 -0.40 7.70 10.44
CA VAL A 63 0.95 7.42 10.97
C VAL A 63 1.28 5.94 10.83
N VAL A 64 2.56 5.61 10.66
CA VAL A 64 3.01 4.21 10.69
C VAL A 64 3.14 3.79 12.15
N PRO A 65 2.59 2.64 12.57
CA PRO A 65 2.77 2.16 13.92
C PRO A 65 4.26 1.96 14.22
N ALA A 66 4.69 2.36 15.41
CA ALA A 66 6.07 2.20 15.85
C ALA A 66 6.38 0.71 16.12
N GLY A 67 7.56 0.27 15.71
CA GLY A 67 8.07 -1.07 15.97
C GLY A 67 9.59 -1.04 16.12
N ASN A 68 10.14 -2.09 16.72
CA ASN A 68 11.57 -2.19 17.04
C ASN A 68 12.16 -3.58 16.75
N THR A 69 11.45 -4.41 16.00
CA THR A 69 11.92 -5.73 15.58
C THR A 69 12.65 -5.65 14.25
N GLU A 70 13.54 -6.60 13.97
CA GLU A 70 14.20 -6.71 12.66
C GLU A 70 13.19 -6.87 11.52
N GLU A 71 12.12 -7.65 11.75
CA GLU A 71 11.01 -7.80 10.81
C GLU A 71 10.32 -6.46 10.52
N TYR A 72 10.11 -5.63 11.54
CA TYR A 72 9.53 -4.31 11.37
C TYR A 72 10.42 -3.39 10.53
N LEU A 73 11.73 -3.38 10.80
CA LEU A 73 12.69 -2.61 10.03
C LEU A 73 12.72 -3.06 8.56
N GLN A 74 12.67 -4.36 8.30
CA GLN A 74 12.58 -4.90 6.95
C GLN A 74 11.29 -4.46 6.25
N ASN A 75 10.15 -4.54 6.94
CA ASN A 75 8.86 -4.10 6.39
C ASN A 75 8.82 -2.60 6.12
N LEU A 76 9.48 -1.78 6.95
CA LEU A 76 9.64 -0.35 6.71
C LEU A 76 10.48 -0.07 5.46
N TYR A 77 11.59 -0.79 5.29
CA TYR A 77 12.44 -0.66 4.11
C TYR A 77 11.69 -1.07 2.83
N ASP A 78 10.98 -2.19 2.87
CA ASP A 78 10.16 -2.65 1.75
C ASP A 78 9.01 -1.67 1.45
N LEU A 79 8.41 -1.09 2.49
CA LEU A 79 7.39 -0.05 2.34
C LEU A 79 7.98 1.22 1.72
N TYR A 80 9.21 1.59 2.09
CA TYR A 80 9.89 2.71 1.47
C TYR A 80 10.08 2.48 -0.04
N LEU A 81 10.54 1.29 -0.46
CA LEU A 81 10.64 0.94 -1.88
C LEU A 81 9.27 0.92 -2.57
N LEU A 82 8.26 0.35 -1.91
CA LEU A 82 6.89 0.29 -2.41
C LEU A 82 6.27 1.70 -2.57
N SER A 83 6.63 2.65 -1.72
CA SER A 83 6.09 4.01 -1.75
C SER A 83 6.41 4.72 -3.06
N ASP A 84 7.59 4.48 -3.63
CA ASP A 84 8.01 5.00 -4.92
C ASP A 84 7.19 4.37 -6.06
N LYS A 85 7.05 3.04 -6.04
CA LYS A 85 6.24 2.26 -6.99
C LYS A 85 4.77 2.67 -7.00
N LEU A 86 4.21 2.99 -5.83
CA LEU A 86 2.80 3.38 -5.69
C LEU A 86 2.56 4.88 -5.90
N CYS A 87 3.59 5.66 -6.25
CA CYS A 87 3.53 7.12 -6.38
C CYS A 87 2.88 7.78 -5.15
N LEU A 88 3.32 7.42 -3.94
CA LEU A 88 2.81 8.03 -2.72
C LEU A 88 3.44 9.42 -2.54
N ALA A 89 2.87 10.42 -3.21
CA ALA A 89 3.38 11.79 -3.21
C ALA A 89 3.47 12.40 -1.79
N GLU A 90 2.58 12.03 -0.87
CA GLU A 90 2.56 12.57 0.49
C GLU A 90 3.39 11.77 1.52
N TRP A 91 3.95 10.60 1.15
CA TRP A 91 4.60 9.72 2.12
C TRP A 91 6.04 10.12 2.40
N LYS A 92 6.81 10.41 1.35
CA LYS A 92 8.25 10.71 1.47
C LYS A 92 8.52 11.89 2.42
N ASP A 93 7.64 12.89 2.43
CA ASP A 93 7.80 14.08 3.28
C ASP A 93 7.47 13.83 4.77
N ARG A 94 6.70 12.78 5.12
CA ARG A 94 6.25 12.55 6.51
C ARG A 94 6.94 11.40 7.23
N THR A 95 7.58 10.48 6.50
CA THR A 95 8.24 9.31 7.11
C THR A 95 9.75 9.46 7.25
N MET A 96 10.35 10.52 6.70
CA MET A 96 11.79 10.78 6.72
C MET A 96 12.20 12.09 7.43
N ASP A 97 11.34 12.64 8.28
CA ASP A 97 11.74 13.71 9.20
C ASP A 97 12.22 13.11 10.53
#